data_AF-G4Z0Y9-F1
#
_entry.id   AF-G4Z0Y9-F1
#
_cell.length_a   1.000
_cell.length_b   1.000
_cell.length_c   1.000
_cell.angle_alpha   90.00
_cell.angle_beta   90.00
_cell.angle_gamma   90.00
#
_symmetry.space_group_name_H-M   'P 1'
#
loop_
_entity.id
_entity.type
_entity.pdbx_description
1 polymer ?
#
loop_
_entity_poly.entity_id
_entity_poly.type
_entity_poly.pdbx_seq_one_letter_code
_entity_poly.pdbx_strand_id
1 'polypeptide(L)'
;MATDSAGPGTSWSKMSVGLTVLQAMASSCTMAMILSSVPSVYRIHKNHGTGVVALFPLVGLWLSCHLVTLYGWATGSYFPLLAIYSFGELTSIVYVSVFFRWTKARSYAIKTIAANIVIIVLLTTYAVLGMTGVTGQTTDQVGDTVGYMMTVGCLLPYVAPLETIKTVVKTRSGASIPLGMCLAGAISNALWVLEGYLDNDIFMLILSAACSLMGFIQVALYLIYRPGRYPTPVGTPIIDCVLPVTATLTVKSDTTVESLPSPNFIAICSP
;
A
#
# COMPACT_ATOMS: atom_id res chain seq x y z
N MET A 1 38.26 25.37 33.61
CA MET A 1 36.78 25.36 33.62
C MET A 1 36.34 26.00 32.32
N ALA A 2 36.22 25.21 31.25
CA ALA A 2 35.86 25.67 29.92
C ALA A 2 34.35 25.52 29.77
N THR A 3 33.65 26.63 29.62
CA THR A 3 32.21 26.67 29.34
C THR A 3 32.02 26.56 27.84
N ASP A 4 31.56 25.40 27.38
CA ASP A 4 31.09 25.17 26.01
C ASP A 4 29.90 26.09 25.71
N SER A 5 30.17 27.11 24.90
CA SER A 5 29.15 27.93 24.27
C SER A 5 28.71 27.25 22.98
N ALA A 6 27.86 26.24 23.11
CA ALA A 6 27.11 25.70 21.97
C ALA A 6 26.14 26.78 21.47
N GLY A 7 26.60 27.59 20.52
CA GLY A 7 25.83 28.67 19.93
C GLY A 7 24.56 28.14 19.26
N PRO A 8 23.43 28.88 19.30
CA PRO A 8 22.13 28.43 18.79
C PRO A 8 22.20 27.93 17.32
N GLY A 9 23.09 28.50 16.49
CA GLY A 9 23.29 28.07 15.10
C GLY A 9 23.82 26.63 14.91
N THR A 10 24.48 26.03 15.91
CA THR A 10 24.95 24.64 15.83
C THR A 10 23.83 23.63 16.07
N SER A 11 22.81 23.99 16.85
CA SER A 11 21.63 23.16 17.07
C SER A 11 20.72 23.15 15.83
N TRP A 12 20.45 24.33 15.26
CA TRP A 12 19.62 24.46 14.05
C TRP A 12 20.23 23.78 12.82
N SER A 13 21.55 23.88 12.64
CA SER A 13 22.24 23.18 11.55
C SER A 13 22.24 21.66 11.72
N LYS A 14 22.46 21.15 12.95
CA LYS A 14 22.36 19.71 13.24
C LYS A 14 20.94 19.17 13.04
N MET A 15 19.91 19.93 13.42
CA MET A 15 18.52 19.54 13.18
C MET A 15 18.18 19.52 11.67
N SER A 16 18.67 20.49 10.89
CA SER A 16 18.48 20.53 9.43
C SER A 16 19.19 19.38 8.71
N VAL A 17 20.42 19.05 9.11
CA VAL A 17 21.16 17.90 8.55
C VAL A 17 20.48 16.57 8.96
N GLY A 18 20.06 16.45 10.22
CA GLY A 18 19.34 15.28 10.71
C GLY A 18 18.03 15.04 9.96
N LEU A 19 17.25 16.10 9.71
CA LEU A 19 16.05 16.04 8.88
C LEU A 19 16.40 15.55 7.48
N THR A 20 17.36 16.18 6.79
CA THR A 20 17.78 15.79 5.42
C THR A 20 18.15 14.31 5.31
N VAL A 21 18.90 13.79 6.29
CA VAL A 21 19.27 12.37 6.34
C VAL A 21 18.04 11.49 6.54
N LEU A 22 17.13 11.88 7.43
CA LEU A 22 15.87 11.16 7.65
C LEU A 22 15.02 11.13 6.37
N GLN A 23 14.87 12.27 5.68
CA GLN A 23 14.14 12.38 4.42
C GLN A 23 14.75 11.42 3.39
N ALA A 24 16.08 11.44 3.23
CA ALA A 24 16.79 10.59 2.29
C ALA A 24 16.60 9.09 2.59
N MET A 25 16.61 8.71 3.88
CA MET A 25 16.35 7.34 4.31
C MET A 25 14.90 6.92 4.03
N ALA A 26 13.91 7.72 4.45
CA ALA A 26 12.50 7.46 4.20
C ALA A 26 12.20 7.35 2.70
N SER A 27 12.83 8.22 1.91
CA SER A 27 12.75 8.23 0.45
C SER A 27 13.28 6.94 -0.17
N SER A 28 14.48 6.55 0.24
CA SER A 28 15.14 5.33 -0.25
C SER A 28 14.34 4.08 0.10
N CYS A 29 13.81 4.00 1.33
CA CYS A 29 12.94 2.91 1.77
C CYS A 29 11.65 2.84 0.94
N THR A 30 10.99 3.98 0.72
CA THR A 30 9.75 4.06 -0.06
C THR A 30 9.99 3.66 -1.52
N MET A 31 11.08 4.12 -2.13
CA MET A 31 11.48 3.70 -3.48
C MET A 31 11.73 2.19 -3.55
N ALA A 32 12.46 1.63 -2.59
CA ALA A 32 12.71 0.19 -2.53
C ALA A 32 11.40 -0.61 -2.39
N MET A 33 10.43 -0.12 -1.61
CA MET A 33 9.12 -0.74 -1.47
C MET A 33 8.33 -0.72 -2.78
N ILE A 34 8.28 0.42 -3.47
CA ILE A 34 7.64 0.54 -4.80
C ILE A 34 8.30 -0.42 -5.80
N LEU A 35 9.63 -0.49 -5.80
CA LEU A 35 10.40 -1.36 -6.69
C LEU A 35 10.30 -2.85 -6.33
N SER A 36 9.93 -3.20 -5.10
CA SER A 36 9.74 -4.61 -4.72
C SER A 36 8.60 -5.30 -5.48
N SER A 37 7.73 -4.54 -6.16
CA SER A 37 6.71 -5.07 -7.08
C SER A 37 7.26 -5.41 -8.47
N VAL A 38 8.44 -4.92 -8.85
CA VAL A 38 9.08 -5.21 -10.16
C VAL A 38 9.23 -6.71 -10.41
N PRO A 39 9.74 -7.54 -9.48
CA PRO A 39 9.93 -8.97 -9.73
C PRO A 39 8.61 -9.70 -10.04
N SER A 40 7.52 -9.31 -9.37
CA SER A 40 6.18 -9.86 -9.60
C SER A 40 5.66 -9.52 -11.00
N VAL A 41 5.82 -8.26 -11.42
CA VAL A 41 5.42 -7.79 -12.75
C VAL A 41 6.31 -8.37 -13.86
N TYR A 42 7.61 -8.49 -13.60
CA TYR A 42 8.55 -9.12 -14.50
C TYR A 42 8.21 -10.59 -14.73
N ARG A 43 7.80 -11.31 -13.67
CA ARG A 43 7.31 -12.69 -13.78
C ARG A 43 6.06 -12.79 -14.65
N ILE A 44 5.13 -11.83 -14.54
CA ILE A 44 3.94 -11.78 -15.41
C ILE A 44 4.35 -11.61 -16.87
N HIS A 45 5.29 -10.69 -17.14
CA HIS A 45 5.79 -10.44 -18.48
C HIS A 45 6.48 -11.68 -19.08
N LYS A 46 7.35 -12.33 -18.29
CA LYS A 46 8.10 -13.51 -18.73
C LYS A 46 7.22 -14.74 -18.95
N ASN A 47 6.22 -14.94 -18.08
CA ASN A 47 5.36 -16.12 -18.12
C ASN A 47 4.11 -15.94 -19.00
N HIS A 48 3.94 -14.77 -19.62
CA HIS A 48 2.80 -14.44 -20.47
C HIS A 48 1.43 -14.71 -19.82
N GLY A 49 1.36 -14.51 -18.50
CA GLY A 49 0.18 -14.80 -17.70
C GLY A 49 0.25 -14.18 -16.32
N THR A 50 -0.89 -13.71 -15.82
CA THR A 50 -1.00 -12.97 -14.56
C THR A 50 -0.76 -13.84 -13.32
N GLY A 51 -0.85 -15.17 -13.45
CA GLY A 51 -0.67 -16.11 -12.34
C GLY A 51 -1.62 -15.81 -11.17
N VAL A 52 -1.08 -15.84 -9.95
CA VAL A 52 -1.79 -15.51 -8.70
C VAL A 52 -1.82 -14.01 -8.38
N VAL A 53 -1.22 -13.17 -9.21
CA VAL A 53 -1.13 -11.73 -8.93
C VAL A 53 -2.49 -11.09 -9.21
N ALA A 54 -3.06 -10.43 -8.20
CA ALA A 54 -4.30 -9.67 -8.36
C ALA A 54 -4.03 -8.30 -9.02
N LEU A 55 -5.02 -7.79 -9.77
CA LEU A 55 -4.97 -6.43 -10.36
C LEU A 55 -5.22 -5.34 -9.32
N PHE A 56 -6.17 -5.58 -8.41
CA PHE A 56 -6.59 -4.65 -7.37
C PHE A 56 -5.44 -3.97 -6.61
N PRO A 57 -4.39 -4.70 -6.20
CA PRO A 57 -3.29 -4.12 -5.43
C PRO A 57 -2.35 -3.25 -6.30
N LEU A 58 -2.20 -3.56 -7.59
CA LEU A 58 -1.47 -2.69 -8.54
C LEU A 58 -2.22 -1.38 -8.78
N VAL A 59 -3.54 -1.46 -8.92
CA VAL A 59 -4.41 -0.28 -9.11
C VAL A 59 -4.50 0.54 -7.82
N GLY A 60 -4.59 -0.10 -6.66
CA GLY A 60 -4.58 0.57 -5.36
C GLY A 60 -3.25 1.27 -5.06
N LEU A 61 -2.11 0.67 -5.47
CA LEU A 61 -0.82 1.32 -5.40
C LEU A 61 -0.80 2.59 -6.26
N TRP A 62 -1.29 2.51 -7.51
CA TRP A 62 -1.38 3.66 -8.38
C TRP A 62 -2.23 4.78 -7.77
N LEU A 63 -3.43 4.46 -7.27
CA LEU A 63 -4.30 5.43 -6.61
C LEU A 63 -3.64 6.08 -5.39
N SER A 64 -2.96 5.29 -4.56
CA SER A 64 -2.29 5.78 -3.36
C SER A 64 -1.14 6.73 -3.73
N CYS A 65 -0.31 6.36 -4.72
CA CYS A 65 0.75 7.23 -5.20
C CYS A 65 0.19 8.55 -5.76
N HIS A 66 -0.94 8.49 -6.49
CA HIS A 66 -1.59 9.68 -7.00
C HIS A 66 -2.12 10.60 -5.88
N LEU A 67 -2.81 10.03 -4.89
CA LEU A 67 -3.34 10.77 -3.74
C LEU A 67 -2.26 11.50 -2.93
N VAL A 68 -1.15 10.82 -2.65
CA VAL A 68 -0.03 11.41 -1.91
C VAL A 68 0.69 12.47 -2.75
N THR A 69 0.82 12.25 -4.06
CA THR A 69 1.36 13.26 -4.99
C THR A 69 0.47 14.51 -5.03
N LEU A 70 -0.85 14.31 -5.13
CA LEU A 70 -1.83 15.39 -5.15
C LEU A 70 -1.82 16.19 -3.83
N TYR A 71 -1.66 15.48 -2.71
CA TYR A 71 -1.51 16.10 -1.40
C TYR A 71 -0.24 16.95 -1.31
N GLY A 72 0.93 16.39 -1.67
CA GLY A 72 2.19 17.14 -1.68
C GLY A 72 2.18 18.35 -2.62
N TRP A 73 1.43 18.28 -3.72
CA TRP A 73 1.21 19.43 -4.60
C TRP A 73 0.32 20.50 -3.95
N ALA A 74 -0.79 20.10 -3.32
CA ALA A 74 -1.73 21.01 -2.68
C ALA A 74 -1.14 21.72 -1.45
N THR A 75 -0.28 21.04 -0.67
CA THR A 75 0.35 21.60 0.54
C THR A 75 1.69 22.28 0.28
N GLY A 76 2.25 22.18 -0.93
CA GLY A 76 3.56 22.75 -1.26
C GLY A 76 4.76 21.94 -0.77
N SER A 77 4.54 20.70 -0.30
CA SER A 77 5.58 19.76 0.14
C SER A 77 6.23 19.04 -1.05
N TYR A 78 7.06 19.78 -1.81
CA TYR A 78 7.64 19.29 -3.06
C TYR A 78 8.71 18.19 -2.89
N PHE A 79 9.56 18.28 -1.87
CA PHE A 79 10.61 17.28 -1.60
C PHE A 79 10.67 17.00 -0.10
N PRO A 80 10.73 15.72 0.34
CA PRO A 80 10.87 14.47 -0.45
C PRO A 80 9.54 13.97 -1.08
N LEU A 81 8.41 14.34 -0.50
CA LEU A 81 7.11 13.70 -0.72
C LEU A 81 6.69 13.63 -2.20
N LEU A 82 6.45 14.77 -2.83
CA LEU A 82 5.94 14.79 -4.20
C LEU A 82 6.88 14.10 -5.20
N ALA A 83 8.20 14.24 -5.06
CA ALA A 83 9.17 13.64 -5.97
C ALA A 83 9.09 12.09 -5.99
N ILE A 84 9.06 11.45 -4.82
CA ILE A 84 9.08 9.99 -4.71
C ILE A 84 7.75 9.40 -5.14
N TYR A 85 6.65 10.01 -4.74
CA TYR A 85 5.32 9.51 -5.06
C TYR A 85 4.96 9.74 -6.53
N SER A 86 5.48 10.81 -7.17
CA SER A 86 5.40 10.99 -8.62
C SER A 86 6.17 9.89 -9.36
N PHE A 87 7.37 9.54 -8.90
CA PHE A 87 8.11 8.39 -9.44
C PHE A 87 7.35 7.07 -9.25
N GLY A 88 6.73 6.90 -8.08
CA GLY A 88 5.88 5.76 -7.76
C GLY A 88 4.65 5.66 -8.67
N GLU A 89 4.02 6.78 -8.98
CA GLU A 89 2.89 6.85 -9.90
C GLU A 89 3.28 6.40 -11.31
N LEU A 90 4.36 6.94 -11.86
CA LEU A 90 4.88 6.53 -13.18
C LEU A 90 5.19 5.03 -13.21
N THR A 91 5.83 4.54 -12.15
CA THR A 91 6.17 3.11 -12.02
C THR A 91 4.90 2.24 -11.93
N SER A 92 3.87 2.70 -11.21
CA SER A 92 2.61 1.98 -11.06
C SER A 92 1.81 1.93 -12.37
N ILE A 93 1.85 2.99 -13.18
CA ILE A 93 1.26 3.01 -14.53
C ILE A 93 1.92 1.94 -15.41
N VAL A 94 3.25 1.80 -15.34
CA VAL A 94 3.98 0.74 -16.05
C VAL A 94 3.54 -0.64 -15.56
N TYR A 95 3.42 -0.85 -14.25
CA TYR A 95 2.98 -2.13 -13.69
C TYR A 95 1.58 -2.53 -14.15
N VAL A 96 0.62 -1.60 -14.07
CA VAL A 96 -0.76 -1.82 -14.52
C VAL A 96 -0.80 -2.10 -16.03
N SER A 97 0.01 -1.39 -16.82
CA SER A 97 0.10 -1.58 -18.27
C SER A 97 0.62 -2.98 -18.65
N VAL A 98 1.68 -3.44 -17.98
CA VAL A 98 2.23 -4.79 -18.18
C VAL A 98 1.22 -5.86 -17.76
N PHE A 99 0.54 -5.68 -16.63
CA PHE A 99 -0.52 -6.59 -16.19
C PHE A 99 -1.67 -6.64 -17.20
N PHE A 100 -2.12 -5.48 -17.68
CA PHE A 100 -3.21 -5.37 -18.65
C PHE A 100 -2.90 -6.07 -19.97
N ARG A 101 -1.63 -6.06 -20.40
CA ARG A 101 -1.21 -6.75 -21.62
C ARG A 101 -1.42 -8.27 -21.55
N TRP A 102 -1.12 -8.86 -20.40
CA TRP A 102 -1.07 -10.31 -20.20
C TRP A 102 -2.29 -10.90 -19.48
N THR A 103 -3.21 -10.07 -19.02
CA THR A 103 -4.44 -10.55 -18.35
C THR A 103 -5.41 -11.19 -19.33
N LYS A 104 -5.95 -12.35 -18.93
CA LYS A 104 -7.04 -13.03 -19.65
C LYS A 104 -8.40 -12.42 -19.33
N ALA A 105 -8.56 -11.83 -18.14
CA ALA A 105 -9.81 -11.24 -17.67
C ALA A 105 -9.91 -9.74 -18.05
N ARG A 106 -9.86 -9.44 -19.36
CA ARG A 106 -9.82 -8.05 -19.84
C ARG A 106 -11.03 -7.22 -19.41
N SER A 107 -12.24 -7.77 -19.43
CA SER A 107 -13.44 -7.02 -19.02
C SER A 107 -13.40 -6.57 -17.56
N TYR A 108 -12.88 -7.42 -16.66
CA TYR A 108 -12.65 -7.05 -15.27
C TYR A 108 -11.55 -5.99 -15.18
N ALA A 109 -10.43 -6.20 -15.88
CA ALA A 109 -9.31 -5.27 -15.84
C ALA A 109 -9.66 -3.86 -16.36
N ILE A 110 -10.39 -3.78 -17.48
CA ILE A 110 -10.87 -2.51 -18.04
C ILE A 110 -11.78 -1.81 -17.02
N LYS A 111 -12.74 -2.53 -16.41
CA LYS A 111 -13.65 -1.94 -15.41
C LYS A 111 -12.89 -1.37 -14.22
N THR A 112 -11.94 -2.12 -13.67
CA THR A 112 -11.14 -1.68 -12.51
C THR A 112 -10.25 -0.49 -12.87
N ILE A 113 -9.55 -0.53 -14.01
CA ILE A 113 -8.68 0.56 -14.47
C ILE A 113 -9.50 1.81 -14.80
N ALA A 114 -10.62 1.67 -15.51
CA ALA A 114 -11.49 2.78 -15.85
C ALA A 114 -12.09 3.43 -14.60
N ALA A 115 -12.57 2.64 -13.63
CA ALA A 115 -13.04 3.15 -12.35
C ALA A 115 -11.94 3.94 -11.62
N ASN A 116 -10.70 3.42 -11.62
CA ASN A 116 -9.56 4.11 -11.02
C ASN A 116 -9.23 5.44 -11.71
N ILE A 117 -9.23 5.46 -13.04
CA ILE A 117 -9.00 6.68 -13.83
C ILE A 117 -10.09 7.72 -13.52
N VAL A 118 -11.36 7.31 -13.46
CA VAL A 118 -12.46 8.22 -13.10
C VAL A 118 -12.25 8.80 -11.71
N ILE A 119 -11.88 7.97 -10.72
CA ILE A 119 -11.58 8.44 -9.37
C ILE A 119 -10.43 9.45 -9.38
N ILE A 120 -9.32 9.12 -10.05
CA ILE A 120 -8.16 10.01 -10.18
C ILE A 120 -8.58 11.35 -10.80
N VAL A 121 -9.27 11.33 -11.94
CA VAL A 121 -9.71 12.55 -12.64
C VAL A 121 -10.61 13.40 -11.76
N LEU A 122 -11.56 12.81 -11.05
CA LEU A 122 -12.44 13.54 -10.13
C LEU A 122 -11.66 14.20 -9.00
N LEU A 123 -10.73 13.49 -8.37
CA LEU A 123 -9.89 13.99 -7.30
C LEU A 123 -8.95 15.11 -7.78
N THR A 124 -8.27 14.91 -8.91
CA THR A 124 -7.39 15.92 -9.52
C THR A 124 -8.19 17.16 -9.91
N THR A 125 -9.39 16.98 -10.49
CA THR A 125 -10.25 18.10 -10.88
C THR A 125 -10.66 18.91 -9.65
N TYR A 126 -11.07 18.26 -8.56
CA TYR A 126 -11.35 18.94 -7.29
C TYR A 126 -10.14 19.74 -6.80
N ALA A 127 -8.96 19.11 -6.75
CA ALA A 127 -7.76 19.78 -6.25
C ALA A 127 -7.36 20.97 -7.14
N VAL A 128 -7.44 20.85 -8.47
CA VAL A 128 -7.16 21.95 -9.40
C VAL A 128 -8.17 23.09 -9.23
N LEU A 129 -9.47 22.80 -9.13
CA LEU A 129 -10.50 23.81 -8.91
C LEU A 129 -10.35 24.49 -7.54
N GLY A 130 -9.93 23.74 -6.52
CA GLY A 130 -9.59 24.25 -5.21
C GLY A 130 -8.41 25.21 -5.25
N MET A 131 -7.29 24.77 -5.81
CA MET A 131 -6.05 25.55 -5.89
C MET A 131 -6.15 26.78 -6.81
N THR A 132 -7.03 26.76 -7.80
CA THR A 132 -7.32 27.91 -8.68
C THR A 132 -8.30 28.92 -8.07
N GLY A 133 -8.79 28.68 -6.85
CA GLY A 133 -9.67 29.59 -6.12
C GLY A 133 -11.14 29.59 -6.58
N VAL A 134 -11.52 28.71 -7.51
CA VAL A 134 -12.89 28.61 -8.04
C VAL A 134 -13.87 28.17 -6.96
N THR A 135 -13.42 27.37 -6.00
CA THR A 135 -14.25 26.90 -4.88
C THR A 135 -14.40 27.93 -3.76
N GLY A 136 -13.69 29.07 -3.82
CA GLY A 136 -13.68 30.09 -2.77
C GLY A 136 -13.00 29.65 -1.46
N GLN A 137 -12.33 28.49 -1.46
CA GLN A 137 -11.57 27.98 -0.32
C GLN A 137 -10.15 28.55 -0.31
N THR A 138 -9.55 28.69 0.88
CA THR A 138 -8.12 29.02 0.99
C THR A 138 -7.27 27.81 0.59
N THR A 139 -6.00 28.05 0.21
CA THR A 139 -5.04 26.98 -0.11
C THR A 139 -4.92 25.96 1.02
N ASP A 140 -4.97 26.41 2.27
CA ASP A 140 -4.86 25.57 3.46
C ASP A 140 -6.09 24.65 3.61
N GLN A 141 -7.30 25.19 3.38
CA GLN A 141 -8.54 24.39 3.41
C GLN A 141 -8.58 23.33 2.30
N VAL A 142 -8.04 23.67 1.12
CA VAL A 142 -7.90 22.71 0.01
C VAL A 142 -6.88 21.64 0.40
N GLY A 143 -5.75 22.02 1.00
CA GLY A 143 -4.75 21.10 1.53
C GLY A 143 -5.33 20.12 2.56
N ASP A 144 -6.10 20.61 3.53
CA ASP A 144 -6.77 19.77 4.53
C ASP A 144 -7.74 18.78 3.86
N THR A 145 -8.56 19.25 2.92
CA THR A 145 -9.51 18.38 2.22
C THR A 145 -8.79 17.29 1.42
N VAL A 146 -7.71 17.65 0.72
CA VAL A 146 -6.88 16.68 0.00
C VAL A 146 -6.18 15.72 0.97
N GLY A 147 -5.78 16.19 2.16
CA GLY A 147 -5.23 15.37 3.23
C GLY A 147 -6.21 14.33 3.75
N TYR A 148 -7.50 14.69 3.92
CA TYR A 148 -8.55 13.72 4.25
C TYR A 148 -8.77 12.70 3.14
N MET A 149 -8.83 13.14 1.87
CA MET A 149 -8.98 12.23 0.72
C MET A 149 -7.80 11.26 0.62
N MET A 150 -6.58 11.75 0.82
CA MET A 150 -5.36 10.93 0.88
C MET A 150 -5.46 9.91 2.02
N THR A 151 -5.77 10.37 3.24
CA THR A 151 -5.83 9.50 4.41
C THR A 151 -6.87 8.39 4.21
N VAL A 152 -8.08 8.72 3.78
CA VAL A 152 -9.15 7.73 3.53
C VAL A 152 -8.79 6.80 2.38
N GLY A 153 -8.32 7.35 1.26
CA GLY A 153 -8.00 6.56 0.06
C GLY A 153 -6.80 5.63 0.26
N CYS A 154 -5.81 6.04 1.06
CA CYS A 154 -4.67 5.21 1.43
C CYS A 154 -5.01 4.20 2.53
N LEU A 155 -5.93 4.50 3.46
CA LEU A 155 -6.37 3.55 4.49
C LEU A 155 -7.36 2.50 3.99
N LEU A 156 -8.18 2.82 2.99
CA LEU A 156 -9.22 1.92 2.48
C LEU A 156 -8.66 0.54 2.04
N PRO A 157 -7.52 0.44 1.35
CA PRO A 157 -6.88 -0.83 1.05
C PRO A 157 -6.47 -1.66 2.28
N TYR A 158 -6.27 -1.04 3.45
CA TYR A 158 -5.88 -1.72 4.70
C TYR A 158 -7.04 -2.43 5.42
N VAL A 159 -8.29 -2.27 4.95
CA VAL A 159 -9.42 -3.05 5.45
C VAL A 159 -9.23 -4.55 5.16
N ALA A 160 -8.59 -4.89 4.04
CA ALA A 160 -8.32 -6.26 3.62
C ALA A 160 -7.34 -7.05 4.52
N PRO A 161 -6.15 -6.51 4.86
CA PRO A 161 -5.27 -7.18 5.80
C PRO A 161 -5.85 -7.27 7.20
N LEU A 162 -6.72 -6.34 7.63
CA LEU A 162 -7.44 -6.43 8.90
C LEU A 162 -8.33 -7.68 8.95
N GLU A 163 -9.07 -7.96 7.88
CA GLU A 163 -9.87 -9.19 7.78
C GLU A 163 -9.00 -10.44 7.73
N THR A 164 -7.86 -10.37 7.06
CA THR A 164 -6.90 -11.47 6.99
C THR A 164 -6.31 -11.76 8.37
N ILE A 165 -5.93 -10.74 9.14
CA ILE A 165 -5.48 -10.87 10.54
C ILE A 165 -6.54 -11.58 11.39
N LYS A 166 -7.80 -11.13 11.30
CA LYS A 166 -8.94 -11.76 12.00
C LYS A 166 -9.07 -13.24 11.62
N THR A 167 -8.82 -13.56 10.35
CA THR A 167 -8.86 -14.94 9.84
C THR A 167 -7.68 -15.76 10.35
N VAL A 168 -6.45 -15.22 10.36
CA VAL A 168 -5.24 -15.90 10.86
C VAL A 168 -5.35 -16.20 12.36
N VAL A 169 -5.88 -15.27 13.16
CA VAL A 169 -6.15 -15.50 14.59
C VAL A 169 -7.13 -16.66 14.77
N LYS A 170 -8.13 -16.76 13.88
CA LYS A 170 -9.13 -17.83 13.88
C LYS A 170 -8.58 -19.17 13.39
N THR A 171 -7.74 -19.19 12.36
CA THR A 171 -7.21 -20.41 11.72
C THR A 171 -5.88 -20.89 12.30
N ARG A 172 -5.24 -20.10 13.17
CA ARG A 172 -3.97 -20.39 13.86
C ARG A 172 -2.80 -20.82 12.96
N SER A 173 -2.74 -20.36 11.71
CA SER A 173 -1.64 -20.67 10.79
C SER A 173 -1.05 -19.39 10.17
N GLY A 174 0.24 -19.12 10.44
CA GLY A 174 0.98 -17.96 9.95
C GLY A 174 1.87 -18.23 8.72
N ALA A 175 1.63 -19.31 7.98
CA ALA A 175 2.57 -19.84 6.98
C ALA A 175 2.82 -18.93 5.76
N SER A 176 1.99 -17.91 5.51
CA SER A 176 2.03 -17.10 4.28
C SER A 176 2.40 -15.63 4.49
N ILE A 177 2.92 -15.22 5.66
CA ILE A 177 3.28 -13.81 5.91
C ILE A 177 4.79 -13.60 5.66
N PRO A 178 5.19 -12.76 4.67
CA PRO A 178 6.58 -12.42 4.43
C PRO A 178 7.10 -11.46 5.52
N LEU A 179 7.57 -12.02 6.64
CA LEU A 179 8.02 -11.28 7.84
C LEU A 179 8.98 -10.12 7.52
N GLY A 180 9.95 -10.36 6.63
CA GLY A 180 10.95 -9.35 6.26
C GLY A 180 10.33 -8.12 5.57
N MET A 181 9.30 -8.32 4.76
CA MET A 181 8.60 -7.23 4.07
C MET A 181 7.73 -6.42 5.04
N CYS A 182 6.99 -7.10 5.93
CA CYS A 182 6.18 -6.44 6.96
C CYS A 182 7.03 -5.60 7.92
N LEU A 183 8.18 -6.13 8.34
CA LEU A 183 9.10 -5.39 9.20
C LEU A 183 9.74 -4.20 8.48
N ALA A 184 10.19 -4.39 7.23
CA ALA A 184 10.74 -3.29 6.42
C ALA A 184 9.70 -2.18 6.20
N GLY A 185 8.45 -2.55 5.90
CA GLY A 185 7.35 -1.60 5.77
C GLY A 185 7.00 -0.89 7.08
N ALA A 186 6.97 -1.60 8.20
CA ALA A 186 6.70 -1.01 9.51
C ALA A 186 7.77 0.02 9.91
N ILE A 187 9.06 -0.29 9.67
CA ILE A 187 10.19 0.62 9.88
C ILE A 187 10.10 1.82 8.94
N SER A 188 9.83 1.59 7.64
CA SER A 188 9.65 2.67 6.67
C SER A 188 8.53 3.63 7.09
N ASN A 189 7.39 3.10 7.52
CA ASN A 189 6.27 3.91 8.00
C ASN A 189 6.60 4.63 9.32
N ALA A 190 7.42 4.04 10.19
CA ALA A 190 7.90 4.72 11.40
C ALA A 190 8.81 5.92 11.06
N LEU A 191 9.63 5.82 10.01
CA LEU A 191 10.41 6.96 9.51
C LEU A 191 9.47 8.08 9.00
N TRP A 192 8.40 7.74 8.30
CA TRP A 192 7.39 8.71 7.87
C TRP A 192 6.60 9.33 9.02
N VAL A 193 6.35 8.61 10.11
CA VAL A 193 5.77 9.19 11.34
C VAL A 193 6.70 10.25 11.93
N LEU A 194 8.00 9.96 11.97
CA LEU A 194 8.98 10.91 12.49
C LEU A 194 9.09 12.14 11.59
N GLU A 195 9.07 11.97 10.26
CA GLU A 195 8.98 13.10 9.33
C GLU A 195 7.71 13.92 9.53
N GLY A 196 6.53 13.30 9.54
CA GLY A 196 5.27 14.02 9.75
C GLY A 196 5.23 14.77 11.07
N TYR A 197 5.88 14.24 12.12
CA TYR A 197 6.04 14.95 13.38
C TYR A 197 6.96 16.18 13.27
N LEU A 198 8.06 16.08 12.52
CA LEU A 198 9.01 17.18 12.33
C LEU A 198 8.43 18.28 11.42
N ASP A 199 7.73 17.88 10.37
CA ASP A 199 7.09 18.80 9.40
C ASP A 199 5.73 19.33 9.90
N ASN A 200 5.27 18.91 11.09
CA ASN A 200 3.96 19.21 11.66
C ASN A 200 2.78 18.85 10.74
N ASP A 201 2.97 17.83 9.90
CA ASP A 201 1.95 17.28 9.01
C ASP A 201 1.17 16.17 9.73
N ILE A 202 0.01 16.55 10.27
CA ILE A 202 -0.83 15.64 11.04
C ILE A 202 -1.44 14.52 10.19
N PHE A 203 -1.67 14.76 8.90
CA PHE A 203 -2.28 13.76 8.02
C PHE A 203 -1.30 12.65 7.70
N MET A 204 -0.08 13.01 7.30
CA MET A 204 0.99 12.03 7.07
C MET A 204 1.37 11.30 8.36
N LEU A 205 1.41 12.00 9.50
CA LEU A 205 1.66 11.39 10.80
C LEU A 205 0.61 10.32 11.12
N ILE A 206 -0.69 10.67 11.06
CA ILE A 206 -1.78 9.74 11.39
C ILE A 206 -1.79 8.54 10.42
N LEU A 207 -1.71 8.80 9.12
CA LEU A 207 -1.72 7.75 8.11
C LEU A 207 -0.54 6.77 8.32
N SER A 208 0.66 7.30 8.49
CA SER A 208 1.88 6.49 8.64
C SER A 208 1.89 5.74 9.97
N ALA A 209 1.37 6.35 11.05
CA ALA A 209 1.26 5.71 12.35
C ALA A 209 0.29 4.52 12.32
N ALA A 210 -0.87 4.70 11.68
CA ALA A 210 -1.83 3.62 11.46
C ALA A 210 -1.22 2.47 10.65
N CYS A 211 -0.50 2.78 9.56
CA CYS A 211 0.16 1.79 8.73
C CYS A 211 1.30 1.06 9.46
N SER A 212 2.08 1.78 10.28
CA SER A 212 3.16 1.20 11.07
C SER A 212 2.62 0.26 12.16
N LEU A 213 1.58 0.67 12.90
CA LEU A 213 0.91 -0.16 13.90
C LEU A 213 0.37 -1.46 13.29
N MET A 214 -0.29 -1.34 12.14
CA MET A 214 -0.78 -2.49 11.37
C MET A 214 0.37 -3.44 10.97
N GLY A 215 1.49 -2.90 10.48
CA GLY A 215 2.68 -3.68 10.15
C GLY A 215 3.24 -4.43 11.36
N PHE A 216 3.34 -3.77 12.52
CA PHE A 216 3.80 -4.40 13.76
C PHE A 216 2.85 -5.50 14.24
N ILE A 217 1.54 -5.31 14.13
CA ILE A 217 0.55 -6.35 14.45
C ILE A 217 0.75 -7.58 13.56
N GLN A 218 0.97 -7.40 12.26
CA GLN A 218 1.27 -8.52 11.33
C GLN A 218 2.55 -9.27 11.72
N VAL A 219 3.61 -8.54 12.09
CA VAL A 219 4.87 -9.11 12.57
C VAL A 219 4.66 -9.90 13.88
N ALA A 220 3.93 -9.34 14.84
CA ALA A 220 3.66 -9.98 16.12
C ALA A 220 2.83 -11.27 15.96
N LEU A 221 1.79 -11.25 15.12
CA LEU A 221 0.98 -12.42 14.80
C LEU A 221 1.80 -13.54 14.16
N TYR A 222 2.71 -13.20 13.24
CA TYR A 222 3.61 -14.19 12.65
C TYR A 222 4.51 -14.86 13.70
N LEU A 223 5.05 -14.09 14.66
CA LEU A 223 5.89 -14.64 15.73
C LEU A 223 5.11 -15.58 16.65
N ILE A 224 3.85 -15.27 16.94
CA ILE A 224 2.97 -16.08 17.78
C ILE A 224 2.51 -17.36 17.06
N TYR A 225 2.16 -17.28 15.78
CA TYR A 225 1.63 -18.40 14.97
C TYR A 225 2.70 -19.04 14.05
N ARG A 226 3.94 -19.12 14.54
CA ARG A 226 5.11 -19.62 13.78
C ARG A 226 4.84 -21.03 13.20
N PRO A 227 5.14 -21.28 11.90
CA PRO A 227 4.80 -22.51 11.17
C PRO A 227 5.50 -23.80 11.65
N GLY A 228 6.18 -23.78 12.80
CA GLY A 228 6.82 -24.96 13.40
C GLY A 228 5.97 -25.72 14.41
N ARG A 229 4.72 -25.29 14.70
CA ARG A 229 3.86 -25.93 15.73
C ARG A 229 2.52 -26.47 15.21
N TYR A 230 2.20 -26.34 13.92
CA TYR A 230 0.96 -26.86 13.36
C TYR A 230 1.20 -27.43 11.94
N PRO A 231 0.82 -28.69 11.65
CA PRO A 231 0.94 -29.27 10.32
C PRO A 231 0.08 -28.48 9.33
N THR A 232 0.67 -28.10 8.20
CA THR A 232 -0.01 -27.37 7.12
C THR A 232 -1.02 -28.27 6.42
N PRO A 233 -2.30 -27.88 6.24
CA PRO A 233 -3.20 -28.60 5.34
C PRO A 233 -2.68 -28.46 3.90
N VAL A 234 -2.40 -29.60 3.27
CA VAL A 234 -2.02 -29.70 1.86
C VAL A 234 -3.14 -29.09 1.00
N GLY A 235 -2.84 -27.98 0.31
CA GLY A 235 -3.78 -27.32 -0.60
C GLY A 235 -3.97 -25.82 -0.43
N THR A 236 -3.28 -25.17 0.51
CA THR A 236 -3.40 -23.70 0.67
C THR A 236 -2.46 -23.01 -0.33
N PRO A 237 -2.95 -22.17 -1.25
CA PRO A 237 -2.08 -21.46 -2.19
C PRO A 237 -1.12 -20.57 -1.40
N ILE A 238 0.18 -20.73 -1.64
CA ILE A 238 1.21 -19.84 -1.15
C ILE A 238 0.91 -18.47 -1.78
N ILE A 239 0.48 -17.50 -0.96
CA ILE A 239 0.35 -16.10 -1.40
C ILE A 239 1.77 -15.55 -1.48
N ASP A 240 2.48 -15.91 -2.55
CA ASP A 240 3.74 -15.28 -2.89
C ASP A 240 3.46 -13.88 -3.42
N CYS A 241 4.10 -12.91 -2.75
CA CYS A 241 4.25 -11.51 -3.13
C CYS A 241 3.00 -10.65 -3.03
N VAL A 242 2.78 -10.02 -1.87
CA VAL A 242 2.26 -8.64 -1.88
C VAL A 242 2.71 -7.84 -0.65
N LEU A 243 3.21 -6.62 -0.89
CA LEU A 243 3.73 -5.66 0.07
C LEU A 243 2.80 -5.40 1.27
N PRO A 244 3.32 -4.88 2.40
CA PRO A 244 2.49 -4.39 3.51
C PRO A 244 1.74 -3.08 3.19
N VAL A 245 2.09 -2.39 2.10
CA VAL A 245 1.28 -1.30 1.50
C VAL A 245 0.20 -1.86 0.55
N THR A 246 0.16 -3.19 0.39
CA THR A 246 -0.51 -3.83 -0.74
C THR A 246 -1.00 -5.22 -0.34
N ALA A 247 -1.43 -5.44 0.89
CA ALA A 247 -2.02 -6.70 1.32
C ALA A 247 -3.49 -6.81 0.83
N THR A 248 -3.65 -6.84 -0.48
CA THR A 248 -4.70 -7.46 -1.30
C THR A 248 -5.92 -8.03 -0.58
N LEU A 249 -7.08 -7.47 -0.92
CA LEU A 249 -8.37 -8.15 -0.88
C LEU A 249 -8.33 -9.39 -1.79
N THR A 250 -8.23 -10.57 -1.21
CA THR A 250 -8.94 -11.73 -1.75
C THR A 250 -10.42 -11.53 -1.44
N VAL A 251 -11.15 -10.89 -2.36
CA VAL A 251 -12.61 -10.97 -2.38
C VAL A 251 -12.95 -12.43 -2.67
N LYS A 252 -13.42 -13.15 -1.66
CA LYS A 252 -14.20 -14.37 -1.84
C LYS A 252 -15.50 -13.93 -2.53
N SER A 253 -15.61 -14.19 -3.82
CA SER A 253 -16.89 -14.12 -4.51
C SER A 253 -17.78 -15.24 -3.94
N ASP A 254 -18.56 -14.94 -2.90
CA ASP A 254 -19.72 -15.77 -2.56
C ASP A 254 -20.72 -15.60 -3.69
N THR A 255 -20.75 -16.55 -4.62
CA THR A 255 -21.96 -16.85 -5.37
C THR A 255 -22.65 -17.97 -4.63
N THR A 256 -23.65 -17.59 -3.83
CA THR A 256 -24.70 -18.48 -3.35
C THR A 256 -25.39 -19.06 -4.60
N VAL A 257 -25.09 -20.31 -4.95
CA VAL A 257 -25.99 -21.14 -5.75
C VAL A 257 -26.45 -22.26 -4.83
N GLU A 258 -27.77 -22.38 -4.76
CA GLU A 258 -28.56 -23.19 -3.86
C GLU A 258 -28.09 -24.65 -3.74
N SER A 259 -28.25 -25.15 -2.53
CA SER A 259 -28.25 -26.56 -2.16
C SER A 259 -29.30 -27.37 -2.94
N LEU A 260 -28.89 -28.46 -3.61
CA LEU A 260 -29.73 -29.63 -3.87
C LEU A 260 -28.87 -30.92 -3.80
N PRO A 261 -29.46 -32.06 -3.39
CA PRO A 261 -28.75 -33.16 -2.74
C PRO A 261 -28.06 -34.11 -3.74
N SER A 262 -27.03 -34.78 -3.26
CA SER A 262 -26.31 -35.87 -3.94
C SER A 262 -27.25 -37.01 -4.37
N PRO A 263 -27.10 -37.52 -5.59
CA PRO A 263 -27.41 -38.91 -5.89
C PRO A 263 -26.12 -39.70 -6.15
N ASN A 264 -26.07 -40.86 -5.50
CA ASN A 264 -25.10 -41.94 -5.65
C ASN A 264 -24.61 -42.15 -7.09
N PHE A 265 -23.30 -42.24 -7.30
CA PHE A 265 -22.75 -42.87 -8.50
C PHE A 265 -22.07 -44.18 -8.12
N ILE A 266 -22.73 -45.26 -8.56
CA ILE A 266 -22.35 -46.65 -8.44
C ILE A 266 -21.10 -46.91 -9.28
N ALA A 267 -20.15 -47.65 -8.71
CA ALA A 267 -18.99 -48.18 -9.43
C ALA A 267 -19.43 -49.19 -10.50
N ILE A 268 -18.93 -49.04 -11.72
CA ILE A 268 -18.94 -50.12 -12.72
C ILE A 268 -17.53 -50.24 -13.29
N CYS A 269 -16.88 -51.35 -12.97
CA CYS A 269 -15.70 -51.83 -13.66
C CYS A 269 -16.10 -52.52 -14.98
N SER A 270 -15.35 -52.18 -16.02
CA SER A 270 -14.88 -53.02 -17.15
C SER A 270 -15.92 -53.59 -18.14
N PRO A 271 -15.49 -53.94 -19.35
CA PRO A 271 -14.65 -55.12 -19.62
C PRO A 271 -13.17 -54.83 -19.89
#